data_AF-G3IAC2-F1
#
_entry.id   AF-G3IAC2-F1
#
_cell.length_a   1.000
_cell.length_b   1.000
_cell.length_c   1.000
_cell.angle_alpha   90.00
_cell.angle_beta   90.00
_cell.angle_gamma   90.00
#
_symmetry.space_group_name_H-M   'P 1'
#
loop_
_entity.id
_entity.type
_entity.pdbx_description
1 polymer ?
#
loop_
_entity_poly.entity_id
_entity_poly.type
_entity_poly.pdbx_seq_one_letter_code
_entity_poly.pdbx_strand_id
1 'polypeptide(L)'
;MDVPQIFLISNSDLSDYDFQVLMDSLIRDLPAQKRHNFTLSISNITEAAVDRKHESIQQYIWLEAFKSGLLATLPAVGILRDDVEKLKVKLKRYQVIFGVDDESLELIAKDFKVSVEQL
;
A
#
# COMPACT_ATOMS: atom_id res chain seq x y z
N MET A 1 17.24 -28.88 14.83
CA MET A 1 16.25 -27.96 15.42
C MET A 1 16.66 -26.59 14.94
N ASP A 2 15.96 -26.03 13.96
CA ASP A 2 16.22 -24.65 13.53
C ASP A 2 15.79 -23.71 14.66
N VAL A 3 16.66 -22.76 14.99
CA VAL A 3 16.39 -21.75 16.01
C VAL A 3 15.31 -20.82 15.47
N PRO A 4 14.22 -20.57 16.21
CA PRO A 4 13.17 -19.66 15.75
C PRO A 4 13.71 -18.24 15.63
N GLN A 5 13.26 -17.51 14.62
CA GLN A 5 13.61 -16.11 14.47
C GLN A 5 12.89 -15.29 15.56
N ILE A 6 13.66 -14.51 16.31
CA ILE A 6 13.17 -13.66 17.41
C ILE A 6 13.28 -12.20 16.95
N PHE A 7 12.25 -11.41 17.25
CA PHE A 7 12.19 -9.99 16.92
C PHE A 7 11.83 -9.20 18.18
N LEU A 8 12.60 -8.15 18.49
CA LEU A 8 12.25 -7.21 19.54
C LEU A 8 11.44 -6.06 18.93
N ILE A 9 10.29 -5.72 19.51
CA ILE A 9 9.43 -4.64 19.03
C ILE A 9 8.97 -3.77 20.19
N SER A 10 8.70 -2.49 19.91
CA SER A 10 8.02 -1.58 20.81
C SER A 10 6.64 -1.26 20.25
N ASN A 11 5.60 -1.38 21.08
CA ASN A 11 4.25 -0.97 20.68
C ASN A 11 4.03 0.55 20.80
N SER A 12 4.94 1.25 21.49
CA SER A 12 4.91 2.71 21.63
C SER A 12 5.53 3.42 20.42
N ASP A 13 6.54 2.80 19.81
CA ASP A 13 7.17 3.27 18.59
C ASP A 13 7.50 2.05 17.72
N LEU A 14 6.73 1.87 16.65
CA LEU A 14 6.89 0.77 15.71
C LEU A 14 8.02 1.05 14.68
N SER A 15 8.61 2.24 14.68
CA SER A 15 9.80 2.54 13.88
C SER A 15 11.08 2.05 14.56
N ASP A 16 11.04 1.85 15.88
CA ASP A 16 12.15 1.33 16.68
C ASP A 16 12.33 -0.20 16.56
N TYR A 17 13.53 -0.66 16.94
CA TYR A 17 13.91 -2.08 17.04
C TYR A 17 13.71 -2.87 15.72
N ASP A 18 13.15 -4.09 15.80
CA ASP A 18 13.12 -5.06 14.70
C ASP A 18 11.76 -5.12 13.98
N PHE A 19 10.86 -4.15 14.18
CA PHE A 19 9.52 -4.23 13.58
C PHE A 19 9.56 -4.30 12.06
N GLN A 20 10.42 -3.53 11.41
CA GLN A 20 10.60 -3.61 9.95
C GLN A 20 11.17 -4.96 9.51
N VAL A 21 12.13 -5.50 10.26
CA VAL A 21 12.72 -6.81 9.98
C VAL A 21 11.68 -7.92 10.13
N LEU A 22 10.78 -7.80 11.10
CA LEU A 22 9.63 -8.69 11.28
C LEU A 22 8.71 -8.65 10.06
N MET A 23 8.32 -7.46 9.61
CA MET A 23 7.43 -7.30 8.46
C MET A 23 8.06 -7.86 7.17
N ASP A 24 9.35 -7.63 6.96
CA ASP A 24 10.11 -8.15 5.82
C ASP A 24 10.19 -9.67 5.84
N SER A 25 10.44 -10.26 7.00
CA SER A 25 10.45 -11.71 7.18
C SER A 25 9.07 -12.30 6.85
N LEU A 26 8.00 -11.71 7.38
CA LEU A 26 6.64 -12.15 7.12
C LEU A 26 6.29 -12.08 5.62
N ILE A 27 6.65 -11.01 4.91
CA ILE A 27 6.45 -10.91 3.46
C ILE A 27 7.20 -12.03 2.73
N ARG A 28 8.47 -12.25 3.07
CA ARG A 28 9.32 -13.26 2.43
C ARG A 28 8.77 -14.67 2.62
N ASP A 29 8.31 -14.97 3.83
CA ASP A 29 7.88 -16.31 4.21
C ASP A 29 6.43 -16.60 3.75
N LEU A 30 5.68 -15.57 3.34
CA LEU A 30 4.35 -15.72 2.75
C LEU A 30 4.40 -16.26 1.30
N PRO A 31 3.39 -17.06 0.89
CA PRO A 31 3.20 -17.43 -0.50
C PRO A 31 3.04 -16.19 -1.39
N ALA A 32 3.62 -16.23 -2.60
CA ALA A 32 3.66 -15.10 -3.53
C ALA A 32 2.30 -14.42 -3.75
N GLN A 33 1.23 -15.20 -3.84
CA GLN A 33 -0.15 -14.74 -4.05
C GLN A 33 -0.70 -13.87 -2.92
N LYS A 34 -0.17 -14.01 -1.69
CA LYS A 34 -0.60 -13.24 -0.51
C LYS A 34 0.28 -12.02 -0.24
N ARG A 35 1.49 -11.99 -0.81
CA ARG A 35 2.48 -10.93 -0.55
C ARG A 35 1.97 -9.55 -0.91
N HIS A 36 1.30 -9.40 -2.05
CA HIS A 36 0.77 -8.10 -2.49
C HIS A 36 -0.20 -7.51 -1.45
N ASN A 37 -1.24 -8.26 -1.09
CA ASN A 37 -2.24 -7.79 -0.12
C ASN A 37 -1.62 -7.50 1.25
N PHE A 38 -0.73 -8.39 1.73
CA PHE A 38 -0.06 -8.19 3.01
C PHE A 38 0.82 -6.94 2.99
N THR A 39 1.59 -6.72 1.91
CA THR A 39 2.43 -5.54 1.72
C THR A 39 1.62 -4.24 1.79
N LEU A 40 0.43 -4.21 1.17
CA LEU A 40 -0.44 -3.03 1.21
C LEU A 40 -1.02 -2.74 2.61
N SER A 41 -1.12 -3.76 3.46
CA SER A 41 -1.63 -3.64 4.83
C SER A 41 -0.58 -3.26 5.88
N ILE A 42 0.71 -3.24 5.51
CA ILE A 42 1.80 -2.85 6.43
C ILE A 42 1.61 -1.40 6.87
N SER A 43 1.92 -1.05 8.11
CA SER A 43 1.82 0.33 8.57
C SER A 43 2.83 1.25 7.87
N ASN A 44 2.45 2.49 7.54
CA ASN A 44 3.29 3.47 6.82
C ASN A 44 4.30 4.18 7.74
N ILE A 45 5.06 3.41 8.51
CA ILE A 45 5.85 3.94 9.65
C ILE A 45 7.27 4.29 9.24
N THR A 46 7.80 3.65 8.21
CA THR A 46 9.11 3.96 7.64
C THR A 46 9.01 4.21 6.15
N GLU A 47 9.97 4.96 5.62
CA GLU A 47 10.13 5.20 4.19
C GLU A 47 10.22 3.87 3.41
N ALA A 48 10.99 2.90 3.93
CA ALA A 48 11.10 1.58 3.32
C ALA A 48 9.75 0.83 3.20
N ALA A 49 8.86 0.99 4.18
CA ALA A 49 7.52 0.41 4.11
C ALA A 49 6.65 1.11 3.06
N VAL A 50 6.75 2.44 2.96
CA VAL A 50 6.03 3.26 1.96
C VAL A 50 6.53 2.94 0.54
N ASP A 51 7.84 2.90 0.33
CA ASP A 51 8.46 2.58 -0.96
C ASP A 51 8.06 1.19 -1.43
N ARG A 52 8.06 0.20 -0.54
CA ARG A 52 7.66 -1.16 -0.90
C ARG A 52 6.19 -1.24 -1.30
N LYS A 53 5.29 -0.49 -0.65
CA LYS A 53 3.89 -0.38 -1.09
C LYS A 53 3.80 0.25 -2.47
N HIS A 54 4.55 1.32 -2.70
CA HIS A 54 4.60 2.01 -3.98
C HIS A 54 5.06 1.08 -5.11
N GLU A 55 6.16 0.36 -4.93
CA GLU A 55 6.66 -0.64 -5.90
C GLU A 55 5.62 -1.73 -6.19
N SER A 56 4.97 -2.26 -5.15
CA SER A 56 3.92 -3.26 -5.26
C SER A 56 2.70 -2.75 -6.05
N ILE A 57 2.32 -1.49 -5.86
CA ILE A 57 1.26 -0.83 -6.63
C ILE A 57 1.69 -0.63 -8.09
N GLN A 58 2.93 -0.20 -8.34
CA GLN A 58 3.46 -0.01 -9.69
C GLN A 58 3.45 -1.32 -10.50
N GLN A 59 3.90 -2.42 -9.88
CA GLN A 59 3.85 -3.75 -10.50
C GLN A 59 2.41 -4.15 -10.86
N TYR A 60 1.46 -3.89 -9.97
CA TYR A 60 0.04 -4.14 -10.23
C TYR A 60 -0.51 -3.29 -11.38
N ILE A 61 -0.17 -1.99 -11.43
CA ILE A 61 -0.57 -1.08 -12.52
C ILE A 61 -0.01 -1.58 -13.85
N TRP A 62 1.26 -1.97 -13.89
CA TRP A 62 1.90 -2.50 -15.09
C TRP A 62 1.21 -3.78 -15.59
N LEU A 63 0.87 -4.69 -14.68
CA LEU A 63 0.14 -5.92 -15.01
C LEU A 63 -1.25 -5.62 -15.59
N GLU A 64 -1.98 -4.68 -15.00
CA GLU A 64 -3.30 -4.27 -15.51
C GLU A 64 -3.20 -3.59 -16.88
N ALA A 65 -2.21 -2.72 -17.08
CA ALA A 65 -1.96 -2.07 -18.37
C ALA A 65 -1.62 -3.10 -19.47
N PHE A 66 -0.79 -4.09 -19.15
CA PHE A 66 -0.45 -5.17 -20.07
C PHE A 66 -1.69 -5.99 -20.48
N LYS A 67 -2.54 -6.37 -19.51
CA LYS A 67 -3.82 -7.06 -19.80
C LYS A 67 -4.73 -6.21 -20.66
N SER A 68 -4.88 -4.92 -20.37
CA SER A 68 -5.69 -4.01 -21.17
C SER A 68 -5.16 -3.87 -22.60
N GLY A 69 -3.84 -3.78 -22.77
CA GLY A 69 -3.20 -3.76 -24.09
C GLY A 69 -3.48 -5.03 -24.89
N LEU A 70 -3.39 -6.20 -24.26
CA LEU A 70 -3.70 -7.48 -24.91
C LEU A 70 -5.18 -7.55 -25.34
N LEU A 71 -6.11 -7.13 -24.47
CA LEU A 71 -7.54 -7.12 -24.78
C LEU A 71 -7.91 -6.16 -25.92
N ALA A 72 -7.18 -5.04 -26.06
CA ALA A 72 -7.39 -4.08 -27.15
C ALA A 72 -7.02 -4.63 -28.54
N THR A 73 -6.28 -5.73 -28.62
CA THR A 73 -5.96 -6.41 -29.89
C THR A 73 -7.12 -7.26 -30.43
N LEU A 74 -8.11 -7.55 -29.60
CA LEU A 74 -9.32 -8.26 -30.00
C LEU A 74 -10.33 -7.26 -30.59
N PRO A 75 -11.05 -7.61 -31.67
CA PRO A 75 -12.11 -6.77 -32.21
C PRO A 75 -13.31 -6.79 -31.26
N ALA A 76 -13.22 -6.03 -30.18
CA ALA A 76 -14.28 -5.85 -29.21
C ALA A 76 -14.51 -4.34 -28.96
N VAL A 77 -15.78 -3.99 -29.10
CA VAL A 77 -16.45 -2.69 -29.00
C VAL A 77 -15.90 -1.79 -27.89
N GLY A 78 -15.72 -0.51 -28.23
CA GLY A 78 -15.04 0.50 -27.43
C GLY A 78 -15.60 0.73 -26.03
N ILE A 79 -14.69 1.02 -25.10
CA ILE A 79 -14.98 1.47 -23.75
C ILE A 79 -14.04 2.65 -23.47
N LEU A 80 -14.51 3.87 -23.73
CA LEU A 80 -13.74 5.10 -23.50
C LEU A 80 -14.57 6.15 -22.73
N ARG A 81 -15.46 5.72 -21.83
CA ARG A 81 -16.39 6.65 -21.17
C ARG A 81 -16.40 6.65 -19.65
N ASP A 82 -15.59 5.84 -18.97
CA ASP A 82 -15.59 5.79 -17.50
C ASP A 82 -14.20 5.82 -16.84
N ASP A 83 -13.20 6.37 -17.54
CA ASP A 83 -11.83 6.39 -17.03
C ASP A 83 -11.63 7.35 -15.86
N VAL A 84 -12.35 8.46 -15.82
CA VAL A 84 -12.21 9.48 -14.76
C VAL A 84 -12.75 8.98 -13.43
N GLU A 85 -13.94 8.35 -13.42
CA GLU A 85 -14.53 7.85 -12.17
C GLU A 85 -13.72 6.66 -11.63
N LYS A 86 -13.30 5.75 -12.52
CA LYS A 86 -12.39 4.66 -12.18
C LYS A 86 -11.07 5.17 -11.61
N LEU A 87 -10.53 6.26 -12.14
CA LEU A 87 -9.31 6.89 -11.63
C LEU A 87 -9.53 7.48 -10.23
N LYS A 88 -10.65 8.18 -9.99
CA LYS A 88 -11.00 8.71 -8.67
C LYS A 88 -11.11 7.60 -7.62
N VAL A 89 -11.77 6.49 -7.95
CA VAL A 89 -11.88 5.32 -7.06
C VAL A 89 -10.51 4.75 -6.72
N LYS A 90 -9.61 4.63 -7.71
CA LYS A 90 -8.22 4.18 -7.47
C LYS A 90 -7.44 5.17 -6.61
N LEU A 91 -7.55 6.47 -6.87
CA LEU A 91 -6.89 7.51 -6.11
C LEU A 91 -7.32 7.46 -4.64
N LYS A 92 -8.63 7.40 -4.37
CA LYS A 92 -9.17 7.28 -3.01
C LYS A 92 -8.64 6.03 -2.30
N ARG A 93 -8.54 4.90 -3.01
CA ARG A 93 -7.95 3.68 -2.47
C ARG A 93 -6.47 3.85 -2.11
N TYR A 94 -5.69 4.53 -2.95
CA TYR A 94 -4.28 4.80 -2.65
C TYR A 94 -4.12 5.72 -1.46
N GLN A 95 -4.94 6.77 -1.35
CA GLN A 95 -4.95 7.66 -0.18
C GLN A 95 -5.15 6.86 1.11
N VAL A 96 -6.13 5.94 1.15
CA VAL A 96 -6.36 5.04 2.29
C VAL A 96 -5.16 4.13 2.57
N ILE A 97 -4.54 3.55 1.54
CA ILE A 97 -3.37 2.67 1.70
C ILE A 97 -2.18 3.43 2.32
N PHE A 98 -2.00 4.69 1.94
CA PHE A 98 -0.90 5.55 2.43
C PHE A 98 -1.27 6.35 3.69
N GLY A 99 -2.52 6.27 4.17
CA GLY A 99 -2.96 7.01 5.36
C GLY A 99 -3.00 8.52 5.14
N VAL A 100 -3.30 8.94 3.90
CA VAL A 100 -3.42 10.35 3.48
C VAL A 100 -4.83 10.62 2.93
N ASP A 101 -5.79 9.79 3.30
CA ASP A 101 -7.21 10.02 3.09
C ASP A 101 -7.78 10.97 4.16
N ASP A 102 -8.97 11.50 3.89
CA ASP A 102 -9.61 12.50 4.74
C ASP A 102 -9.73 12.06 6.21
N GLU A 103 -10.06 10.79 6.48
CA GLU A 103 -10.19 10.27 7.85
C GLU A 103 -8.84 10.22 8.56
N SER A 104 -7.80 9.73 7.86
CA SER A 104 -6.43 9.70 8.40
C SER A 104 -5.89 11.12 8.67
N LEU A 105 -6.15 12.08 7.78
CA LEU A 105 -5.72 13.46 7.95
C LEU A 105 -6.46 14.16 9.09
N GLU A 106 -7.77 13.93 9.25
CA GLU A 106 -8.54 14.45 10.39
C GLU A 106 -8.02 13.94 11.73
N LEU A 107 -7.66 12.65 11.81
CA LEU A 107 -7.07 12.05 13.00
C LEU A 107 -5.72 12.71 13.34
N ILE A 108 -4.84 12.87 12.35
CA ILE A 108 -3.54 13.53 12.52
C ILE A 108 -3.74 14.99 12.95
N ALA A 109 -4.65 15.73 12.32
CA ALA A 109 -4.91 17.13 12.64
C ALA A 109 -5.36 17.31 14.09
N LYS A 110 -6.21 16.41 14.57
CA LYS A 110 -6.67 16.36 15.96
C LYS A 110 -5.52 16.10 16.94
N ASP A 111 -4.63 15.15 16.62
CA ASP A 111 -3.49 14.81 17.47
C ASP A 111 -2.48 15.97 17.57
N PHE A 112 -2.22 16.64 16.44
CA PHE A 112 -1.33 17.82 16.39
C PHE A 112 -2.01 19.13 16.81
N LYS A 113 -3.34 19.15 17.01
CA LYS A 113 -4.16 20.33 17.33
C LYS A 113 -4.03 21.46 16.28
N VAL A 114 -3.95 21.07 15.02
CA VAL A 114 -3.90 21.96 13.86
C VAL A 114 -5.15 21.76 12.99
N SER A 115 -5.39 22.64 12.02
CA SER A 115 -6.45 22.39 11.03
C SER A 115 -5.97 21.42 9.95
N VAL A 116 -6.90 20.72 9.29
CA VAL A 116 -6.54 19.77 8.21
C VAL A 116 -5.84 20.50 7.06
N GLU A 117 -6.18 21.77 6.82
CA GLU A 117 -5.53 22.60 5.79
C GLU A 117 -4.07 22.98 6.12
N GLN A 118 -3.63 22.75 7.36
CA GLN A 118 -2.26 23.01 7.81
C GLN A 118 -1.36 21.76 7.74
N LEU A 119 -1.95 20.58 7.52
CA LEU A 119 -1.24 19.34 7.24
C LEU A 119 -0.79 19.31 5.78
#